data_AF-A0A923EJQ4-F1
#
_entry.id   AF-A0A923EJQ4-F1
#
_cell.length_a   1.000
_cell.length_b   1.000
_cell.length_c   1.000
_cell.angle_alpha   90.00
_cell.angle_beta   90.00
_cell.angle_gamma   90.00
#
_symmetry.space_group_name_H-M   'P 1'
#
loop_
_entity.id
_entity.type
_entity.pdbx_description
1 polymer ?
#
loop_
_entity_poly.entity_id
_entity_poly.type
_entity_poly.pdbx_seq_one_letter_code
_entity_poly.pdbx_strand_id
1 'polypeptide(L)'
;MWPNSQHNVTNPDDLAGATDVAPFFADQTPHVIWPNTSDPRQIYAKEVGLFYNFAGYVQAVADGLGIKIRWGGDWDGDGRYSDQMFDDLVHFELRDR
;
A
#
# COMPACT_ATOMS: atom_id res chain seq x y z
N MET A 1 -8.15 -11.01 8.76
CA MET A 1 -7.94 -12.47 8.97
C MET A 1 -9.12 -13.21 8.36
N TRP A 2 -8.91 -14.34 7.67
CA TRP A 2 -9.99 -15.04 6.98
C TRP A 2 -11.17 -15.38 7.91
N PRO A 3 -12.43 -15.21 7.47
CA PRO A 3 -12.86 -14.72 6.16
C PRO A 3 -12.94 -13.17 6.06
N ASN A 4 -12.63 -12.44 7.13
CA ASN A 4 -12.80 -11.00 7.26
C ASN A 4 -11.62 -10.20 6.69
N SER A 5 -11.25 -10.46 5.43
CA SER A 5 -10.26 -9.64 4.69
C SER A 5 -11.00 -8.67 3.78
N GLN A 6 -10.50 -7.45 3.60
CA GLN A 6 -11.10 -6.47 2.71
C GLN A 6 -11.01 -6.87 1.21
N HIS A 7 -10.08 -7.78 0.88
CA HIS A 7 -9.99 -8.45 -0.41
C HIS A 7 -11.12 -9.44 -0.68
N ASN A 8 -11.77 -9.94 0.37
CA ASN A 8 -12.86 -10.90 0.21
C ASN A 8 -14.17 -10.18 -0.09
N VAL A 9 -15.01 -10.88 -0.86
CA VAL A 9 -16.39 -10.51 -1.16
C VAL A 9 -17.26 -11.63 -0.59
N THR A 10 -17.96 -11.34 0.51
CA THR A 10 -18.81 -12.33 1.20
C THR A 10 -20.27 -12.28 0.75
N ASN A 11 -20.68 -11.19 0.10
CA ASN A 11 -21.99 -11.01 -0.52
C ASN A 11 -21.80 -10.87 -2.04
N PRO A 12 -22.51 -11.64 -2.90
CA PRO A 12 -22.35 -11.56 -4.36
C PRO A 12 -22.55 -10.19 -5.00
N ASP A 13 -23.29 -9.30 -4.33
CA ASP A 13 -23.59 -7.95 -4.83
C ASP A 13 -22.54 -6.90 -4.43
N ASP A 14 -21.58 -7.27 -3.56
CA ASP A 14 -20.52 -6.36 -3.09
C ASP A 14 -19.30 -6.41 -4.02
N LEU A 15 -18.50 -5.35 -4.00
CA LEU A 15 -17.19 -5.29 -4.65
C LEU A 15 -16.07 -5.44 -3.62
N ALA A 16 -14.90 -5.92 -4.06
CA ALA A 16 -13.69 -5.88 -3.25
C ALA A 16 -13.35 -4.43 -2.88
N GLY A 17 -13.01 -4.20 -1.62
CA GLY A 17 -12.77 -2.88 -1.04
C GLY A 17 -11.29 -2.65 -0.79
N ALA A 18 -10.45 -3.61 -1.18
CA ALA A 18 -9.01 -3.49 -1.13
C ALA A 18 -8.36 -3.97 -2.42
N THR A 19 -7.15 -3.50 -2.66
CA THR A 19 -6.27 -3.93 -3.74
C THR A 19 -4.82 -3.86 -3.29
N ASP A 20 -3.99 -4.74 -3.85
CA ASP A 20 -2.55 -4.74 -3.59
C ASP A 20 -1.81 -4.32 -4.88
N VAL A 21 -1.08 -3.21 -4.83
CA VAL A 21 -0.39 -2.61 -5.98
C VAL A 21 1.00 -2.12 -5.59
N ALA A 22 1.96 -2.21 -6.52
CA ALA A 22 3.37 -1.89 -6.28
C ALA A 22 3.93 -0.93 -7.35
N PRO A 23 4.97 -0.12 -7.03
CA PRO A 23 5.67 0.68 -8.02
C PRO A 23 6.31 -0.19 -9.12
N PHE A 24 6.15 0.23 -10.38
CA PHE A 24 6.59 -0.50 -11.56
C PHE A 24 7.58 0.32 -12.40
N PHE A 25 8.68 -0.32 -12.80
CA PHE A 25 9.75 0.25 -13.61
C PHE A 25 9.86 -0.49 -14.94
N ALA A 26 9.44 0.18 -16.03
CA ALA A 26 9.34 -0.43 -17.36
C ALA A 26 10.71 -0.77 -17.97
N ASP A 27 11.76 -0.07 -17.56
CA ASP A 27 13.13 -0.16 -18.09
C ASP A 27 14.08 -0.98 -17.21
N GLN A 28 13.58 -1.65 -16.17
CA GLN A 28 14.39 -2.41 -15.20
C GLN A 28 13.92 -3.86 -15.08
N THR A 29 14.82 -4.76 -14.67
CA THR A 29 14.49 -6.13 -14.28
C THR A 29 15.18 -6.46 -12.95
N PRO A 30 14.43 -6.82 -11.89
CA PRO A 30 12.98 -6.99 -11.86
C PRO A 30 12.22 -5.66 -12.03
N HIS A 31 11.01 -5.72 -12.61
CA HIS A 31 10.19 -4.53 -12.85
C HIS A 31 9.61 -3.93 -11.57
N VAL A 32 9.55 -4.71 -10.49
CA VAL A 32 9.25 -4.24 -9.14
C VAL A 32 10.49 -4.48 -8.30
N ILE A 33 11.01 -3.42 -7.70
CA ILE A 33 12.14 -3.51 -6.78
C ILE A 33 11.58 -3.77 -5.39
N TRP A 34 11.62 -5.04 -4.97
CA TRP A 34 11.22 -5.45 -3.63
C TRP A 34 12.36 -5.22 -2.63
N PRO A 35 12.12 -4.53 -1.50
CA PRO A 35 13.17 -4.28 -0.52
C PRO A 35 13.71 -5.58 0.05
N ASN A 36 15.03 -5.75 0.06
CA ASN A 36 15.66 -6.93 0.60
C ASN A 36 16.40 -6.61 1.91
N THR A 37 16.01 -7.27 3.00
CA THR A 37 16.61 -7.06 4.33
C THR A 37 18.08 -7.47 4.42
N SER A 38 18.58 -8.19 3.41
CA SER A 38 19.98 -8.61 3.32
C SER A 38 20.89 -7.52 2.72
N ASP A 39 20.30 -6.51 2.08
CA ASP A 39 21.05 -5.43 1.44
C ASP A 39 21.54 -4.39 2.47
N PRO A 40 22.58 -3.61 2.13
CA PRO A 40 23.00 -2.48 2.94
C PRO A 40 21.82 -1.59 3.34
N ARG A 41 21.75 -1.18 4.60
CA ARG A 41 20.63 -0.37 5.15
C ARG A 41 20.23 0.82 4.28
N GLN A 42 21.19 1.47 3.64
CA GLN A 42 20.93 2.62 2.76
C GLN A 42 20.21 2.23 1.46
N ILE A 43 20.46 1.04 0.92
CA ILE A 43 19.78 0.48 -0.24
C ILE A 43 18.37 0.08 0.16
N TYR A 44 18.25 -0.77 1.19
CA TYR A 44 16.96 -1.20 1.73
C TYR A 44 16.02 0.00 2.03
N ALA A 45 16.52 1.04 2.69
CA ALA A 45 15.72 2.22 3.00
C ALA A 45 15.22 2.96 1.75
N LYS A 46 16.01 3.02 0.68
CA LYS A 46 15.60 3.64 -0.59
C LYS A 46 14.57 2.80 -1.32
N GLU A 47 14.72 1.48 -1.29
CA GLU A 47 13.77 0.54 -1.89
C GLU A 47 12.42 0.58 -1.18
N VAL A 48 12.42 0.62 0.16
CA VAL A 48 11.20 0.88 0.95
C VAL A 48 10.61 2.24 0.57
N GLY A 49 11.45 3.26 0.42
CA GLY A 49 11.04 4.60 0.02
C GLY A 49 10.29 4.66 -1.32
N LEU A 50 10.48 3.70 -2.22
CA LEU A 50 9.71 3.61 -3.48
C LEU A 50 8.21 3.40 -3.21
N PHE A 51 7.87 2.60 -2.20
CA PHE A 51 6.49 2.31 -1.84
C PHE A 51 5.83 3.51 -1.17
N TYR A 52 6.54 4.20 -0.28
CA TYR A 52 6.05 5.45 0.33
C TYR A 52 5.82 6.54 -0.72
N ASN A 53 6.74 6.69 -1.68
CA ASN A 53 6.57 7.65 -2.76
C ASN A 53 5.34 7.31 -3.62
N PHE A 54 5.17 6.04 -3.98
CA PHE A 54 4.02 5.56 -4.73
C PHE A 54 2.70 5.76 -3.96
N ALA A 55 2.66 5.41 -2.68
CA ALA A 55 1.48 5.59 -1.84
C ALA A 55 1.06 7.06 -1.74
N GLY A 56 2.01 7.99 -1.63
CA GLY A 56 1.73 9.43 -1.66
C GLY A 56 1.06 9.88 -2.97
N TYR A 57 1.48 9.35 -4.12
CA TYR A 57 0.79 9.62 -5.40
C TYR A 57 -0.63 9.06 -5.43
N VAL A 58 -0.83 7.83 -4.97
CA VAL A 58 -2.16 7.19 -4.92
C VAL A 58 -3.11 7.99 -4.01
N GLN A 59 -2.65 8.36 -2.81
CA GLN A 59 -3.41 9.17 -1.86
C GLN A 59 -3.77 10.54 -2.42
N ALA A 60 -2.81 11.24 -3.05
CA ALA A 60 -3.07 12.54 -3.67
C ALA A 60 -4.14 12.47 -4.79
N VAL A 61 -4.10 11.42 -5.62
CA VAL A 61 -5.12 11.20 -6.66
C VAL A 61 -6.47 10.87 -6.04
N ALA A 62 -6.51 10.00 -5.03
CA ALA A 62 -7.75 9.64 -4.33
C ALA A 62 -8.40 10.86 -3.67
N ASP A 63 -7.62 11.71 -3.01
CA ASP A 63 -8.09 12.98 -2.44
C ASP A 63 -8.66 13.91 -3.52
N GLY A 64 -7.98 14.04 -4.67
CA GLY A 64 -8.46 14.81 -5.82
C GLY A 64 -9.77 14.27 -6.42
N LEU A 65 -10.03 12.96 -6.28
CA LEU A 65 -11.27 12.31 -6.70
C LEU A 65 -12.34 12.26 -5.59
N GLY A 66 -12.02 12.70 -4.38
CA GLY A 66 -12.91 12.59 -3.22
C GLY A 66 -13.13 11.17 -2.70
N ILE A 67 -12.23 10.23 -3.05
CA ILE A 67 -12.31 8.82 -2.64
C ILE A 67 -11.52 8.64 -1.34
N LYS A 68 -12.17 8.15 -0.28
CA LYS A 68 -11.53 7.92 1.01
C LYS A 68 -10.88 6.53 1.06
N ILE A 69 -9.55 6.53 1.11
CA ILE A 69 -8.74 5.32 1.21
C ILE A 69 -7.87 5.30 2.47
N ARG A 70 -7.43 4.11 2.84
CA ARG A 70 -6.36 3.82 3.80
C ARG A 70 -5.29 3.00 3.08
N TRP A 71 -4.03 3.18 3.50
CA TRP A 71 -2.88 2.47 2.96
C TRP A 71 -2.22 1.63 4.05
N GLY A 72 -1.72 0.44 3.74
CA GLY A 72 -1.14 -0.49 4.72
C GLY A 72 0.22 -0.07 5.30
N GLY A 73 0.78 1.06 4.87
CA GLY A 73 1.91 1.75 5.53
C GLY A 73 1.49 2.85 6.53
N ASP A 74 0.18 3.07 6.70
CA ASP A 74 -0.40 4.04 7.64
C ASP A 74 -1.82 3.60 8.06
N TRP A 75 -1.88 2.59 8.95
CA TRP A 75 -3.12 1.89 9.28
C TRP A 75 -4.13 2.72 10.08
N ASP A 76 -3.68 3.67 10.88
CA ASP A 76 -4.55 4.61 11.59
C ASP A 76 -4.76 5.92 10.82
N GLY A 77 -3.91 6.20 9.83
CA GLY A 77 -4.03 7.32 8.90
C GLY A 77 -3.71 8.67 9.52
N ASP A 78 -2.85 8.70 10.54
CA ASP A 78 -2.47 9.93 11.22
C ASP A 78 -1.20 10.58 10.62
N GLY A 79 -0.58 9.93 9.64
CA GLY A 79 0.62 10.36 8.95
C GLY A 79 1.93 10.09 9.70
N ARG A 80 1.91 9.31 10.79
CA ARG A 80 3.08 8.94 11.60
C ARG A 80 3.54 7.51 11.35
N TYR A 81 4.05 7.25 10.16
CA TYR A 81 4.44 5.91 9.70
C TYR A 81 5.34 5.05 10.61
N SER A 82 6.02 5.64 11.59
CA SER A 82 6.91 4.91 12.51
C SER A 82 6.24 4.34 13.76
N ASP A 83 4.95 4.60 14.01
CA ASP A 83 4.25 4.14 15.22
C ASP A 83 3.49 2.81 15.05
N GLN A 84 3.57 2.22 13.86
CA GLN A 84 3.10 0.88 13.55
C GLN A 84 4.26 -0.12 13.38
N MET A 85 3.96 -1.41 13.57
CA MET A 85 4.92 -2.51 13.41
C MET A 85 4.63 -3.39 12.19
N PHE A 86 3.46 -3.24 11.58
CA PHE A 86 3.02 -4.09 10.48
C PHE A 86 2.81 -3.24 9.22
N ASP A 87 3.80 -3.30 8.34
CA ASP A 87 3.79 -2.61 7.06
C ASP A 87 3.32 -3.56 5.96
N ASP A 88 2.13 -3.29 5.43
CA ASP A 88 1.61 -3.92 4.22
C ASP A 88 1.65 -2.92 3.06
N LEU A 89 2.86 -2.62 2.60
CA LEU A 89 3.14 -1.44 1.76
C LEU A 89 2.48 -1.46 0.38
N VAL A 90 1.96 -2.61 -0.06
CA VAL A 90 1.21 -2.73 -1.32
C VAL A 90 -0.28 -2.54 -1.13
N HIS A 91 -0.78 -2.60 0.09
CA HIS A 91 -2.19 -2.69 0.41
C HIS A 91 -2.88 -1.32 0.44
N PHE A 92 -3.99 -1.19 -0.29
CA PHE A 92 -4.87 -0.03 -0.23
C PHE A 92 -6.31 -0.50 -0.04
N GLU A 93 -7.08 0.17 0.81
CA GLU A 93 -8.49 -0.15 1.04
C GLU A 93 -9.36 1.10 1.17
N LEU A 94 -10.66 0.97 0.85
CA LEU A 94 -11.67 2.00 1.07
C LEU A 94 -11.95 2.14 2.59
N ARG A 95 -12.03 3.38 3.10
CA ARG A 95 -12.43 3.61 4.51
C ARG A 95 -13.95 3.49 4.74
N ASP A 96 -14.75 3.83 3.74
CA ASP A 96 -16.21 3.94 3.86
C ASP A 96 -16.90 2.77 3.14
N ARG A 97 -16.74 1.56 3.67
CA ARG A 97 -17.49 0.38 3.23
C ARG A 97 -18.81 0.23 3.99
#